data_AF-A0A355APR2-F1
#
_entry.id   AF-A0A355APR2-F1
#
_cell.length_a   1.000
_cell.length_b   1.000
_cell.length_c   1.000
_cell.angle_alpha   90.00
_cell.angle_beta   90.00
_cell.angle_gamma   90.00
#
_symmetry.space_group_name_H-M   'P 1'
#
loop_
_entity.id
_entity.type
_entity.pdbx_description
1 polymer ?
#
loop_
_entity_poly.entity_id
_entity_poly.type
_entity_poly.pdbx_seq_one_letter_code
_entity_poly.pdbx_strand_id
1 'polypeptide(L)' 'EVEFQSALARHPNVYGTHHIGASTDQAQAAVASGVIEILDAFSRGNIQHCVNMDT' A
#
# COMPACT_ATOMS: atom_id res chain seq x y z
N GLU A 1 10.63 5.45 23.46
CA GLU A 1 10.30 5.71 22.05
C GLU A 1 11.12 6.90 21.57
N VAL A 2 11.49 6.93 20.30
CA VAL A 2 12.19 8.09 19.69
C VAL A 2 11.14 8.92 18.95
N GLU A 3 11.11 10.22 19.21
CA GLU A 3 10.18 11.13 18.56
C GLU A 3 10.52 11.29 17.07
N PHE A 4 9.50 11.26 16.20
CA PHE A 4 9.68 11.54 14.78
C PHE A 4 10.10 13.00 14.57
N GLN A 5 11.27 13.23 13.98
CA GLN A 5 11.82 14.56 13.70
C GLN A 5 11.94 14.77 12.19
N SER A 6 11.24 15.77 11.65
CA SER A 6 11.30 16.13 10.24
C SER A 6 11.21 17.64 10.06
N ALA A 7 12.19 18.22 9.35
CA ALA A 7 12.16 19.64 8.99
C ALA A 7 10.93 19.99 8.14
N LEU A 8 10.55 19.09 7.23
CA LEU A 8 9.38 19.27 6.37
C LEU A 8 8.07 19.24 7.18
N ALA A 9 7.95 18.32 8.14
CA ALA A 9 6.76 18.22 8.99
C ALA A 9 6.60 19.42 9.95
N ARG A 10 7.67 20.18 10.21
CA ARG A 10 7.66 21.38 11.05
C ARG A 10 7.39 22.67 10.28
N HIS A 11 7.28 22.62 8.95
CA HIS A 11 7.04 23.82 8.12
C HIS A 11 5.56 24.24 8.20
N PRO A 12 5.24 25.54 8.42
CA PRO A 12 3.87 26.00 8.71
C PRO A 12 2.87 25.79 7.56
N ASN A 13 3.36 25.71 6.32
CA ASN A 13 2.53 25.49 5.12
C ASN A 13 2.48 24.03 4.67
N VAL A 14 2.83 23.08 5.55
CA VAL A 14 2.83 21.65 5.23
C VAL A 14 1.99 20.90 6.25
N TYR A 15 1.13 20.02 5.74
CA TYR A 15 0.41 19.04 6.56
C TYR A 15 0.99 17.65 6.28
N GLY A 16 1.70 17.11 7.25
CA GLY A 16 2.19 15.73 7.22
C GLY A 16 1.22 14.77 7.90
N THR A 17 1.21 13.51 7.48
CA THR A 17 0.49 12.43 8.14
C THR A 17 1.42 11.24 8.34
N HIS A 18 1.12 10.35 9.29
CA HIS A 18 1.94 9.17 9.58
C HIS A 18 1.74 8.05 8.54
N HIS A 19 1.83 8.38 7.25
CA HIS A 19 1.62 7.45 6.13
C HIS A 19 0.22 6.81 6.13
N ILE A 20 -0.78 7.51 6.68
CA ILE A 20 -2.15 7.00 6.84
C ILE A 20 -3.04 7.21 5.60
N GLY A 21 -2.45 7.50 4.44
CA GLY A 21 -3.21 7.80 3.22
C GLY A 21 -4.08 6.65 2.73
N ALA A 22 -3.65 5.41 2.97
CA ALA A 22 -4.40 4.19 2.64
C ALA A 22 -4.87 3.42 3.88
N SER A 23 -4.71 3.98 5.08
CA SER A 23 -5.09 3.32 6.34
C SER A 23 -6.58 3.49 6.62
N THR A 24 -7.41 2.88 5.76
CA THR A 24 -8.86 2.84 5.91
C THR A 24 -9.36 1.40 5.85
N ASP A 25 -10.46 1.10 6.54
CA ASP A 25 -11.06 -0.25 6.54
C ASP A 25 -11.42 -0.69 5.12
N GLN A 26 -11.90 0.24 4.29
CA GLN A 26 -12.27 -0.02 2.90
C GLN A 26 -11.04 -0.38 2.06
N ALA A 27 -9.94 0.35 2.20
CA ALA A 27 -8.70 0.06 1.48
C ALA A 27 -8.12 -1.30 1.91
N GLN A 28 -8.13 -1.59 3.21
CA GLN A 28 -7.69 -2.89 3.73
C GLN A 28 -8.53 -4.04 3.19
N ALA A 29 -9.86 -3.91 3.19
CA ALA A 29 -10.75 -4.93 2.64
C ALA A 29 -10.55 -5.13 1.12
N ALA A 30 -10.40 -4.04 0.36
CA ALA A 30 -10.17 -4.10 -1.08
C ALA A 30 -8.82 -4.76 -1.42
N VAL A 31 -7.75 -4.44 -0.68
CA VAL A 31 -6.44 -5.09 -0.86
C VAL A 31 -6.53 -6.58 -0.53
N ALA A 32 -7.21 -6.95 0.56
CA ALA A 32 -7.39 -8.36 0.90
C ALA A 32 -8.14 -9.15 -0.20
N SER A 33 -9.23 -8.59 -0.74
CA SER A 33 -9.95 -9.19 -1.88
C SER A 33 -9.05 -9.34 -3.11
N GLY A 34 -8.35 -8.26 -3.48
CA GLY A 34 -7.45 -8.27 -4.64
C GLY A 34 -6.32 -9.29 -4.53
N VAL A 35 -5.78 -9.51 -3.32
CA VAL A 35 -4.77 -10.57 -3.10
C VAL A 35 -5.37 -11.96 -3.34
N ILE A 36 -6.59 -12.22 -2.85
CA ILE A 36 -7.27 -13.50 -3.10
C ILE A 36 -7.50 -13.70 -4.61
N GLU A 37 -7.95 -12.67 -5.31
CA GLU A 37 -8.18 -12.72 -6.76
C GLU A 37 -6.88 -13.03 -7.54
N ILE A 38 -5.75 -12.42 -7.15
CA ILE A 38 -4.44 -12.69 -7.74
C ILE A 38 -4.02 -14.15 -7.51
N LEU A 39 -4.21 -14.68 -6.30
CA LEU A 39 -3.88 -16.07 -5.98
C LEU A 39 -4.76 -17.06 -6.76
N ASP A 40 -6.06 -16.78 -6.85
CA ASP A 40 -7.00 -17.58 -7.63
C ASP A 40 -6.67 -17.54 -9.13
N ALA A 41 -6.25 -16.40 -9.67
CA ALA A 41 -5.79 -16.30 -11.05
C ALA A 41 -4.51 -17.12 -11.26
N PHE A 42 -3.55 -16.99 -10.35
CA PHE A 42 -2.27 -17.68 -10.43
C PHE A 42 -2.43 -19.20 -10.37
N SER A 43 -3.31 -19.72 -9.51
CA SER A 43 -3.61 -21.15 -9.42
C SER A 43 -4.18 -21.74 -10.73
N ARG A 44 -4.78 -20.89 -11.57
CA ARG A 44 -5.31 -21.22 -12.90
C ARG A 44 -4.31 -20.96 -14.02
N GLY A 45 -3.05 -20.65 -13.69
CA GLY A 45 -1.99 -20.34 -14.65
C GLY A 45 -2.08 -18.94 -15.27
N ASN A 46 -2.94 -18.06 -14.73
CA ASN A 46 -3.05 -16.68 -15.19
C ASN A 46 -2.26 -15.74 -14.27
N ILE A 47 -1.20 -15.13 -14.79
CA ILE A 47 -0.33 -14.22 -14.04
C ILE A 47 -0.83 -12.78 -14.22
N GLN A 48 -1.43 -12.22 -13.16
CA GLN A 48 -1.91 -10.84 -13.12
C GLN A 48 -0.96 -9.94 -12.33
N HIS A 49 -0.80 -8.69 -12.77
CA HIS A 49 -0.04 -7.63 -12.06
C HIS A 49 1.38 -8.04 -11.60
N CYS A 50 2.05 -8.96 -12.30
CA CYS A 50 3.41 -9.36 -11.97
C CYS A 50 4.37 -8.18 -12.19
N VAL A 51 5.17 -7.89 -11.17
CA VAL A 51 6.11 -6.75 -11.15
C VAL A 51 7.55 -7.16 -11.44
N ASN A 52 7.80 -8.45 -11.68
CA ASN A 52 9.13 -9.04 -11.79
C ASN A 52 9.18 -10.23 -12.77
N MET A 53 8.47 -10.12 -13.90
CA MET A 53 8.54 -11.14 -14.95
C MET A 53 9.86 -10.98 -15.71
N ASP A 54 10.64 -12.05 -15.77
CA ASP A 54 11.84 -12.09 -16.61
C ASP A 54 11.43 -11.96 -18.08
N THR A 55 12.24 -11.23 -18.86
CA THR A 55 12.03 -11.01 -20.30
C THR A 55 12.75 -12.06 -21.13
#